data_AF-A0A1I7V6F7-F1
#
_entry.id   AF-A0A1I7V6F7-F1
#
_cell.length_a   1.000
_cell.length_b   1.000
_cell.length_c   1.000
_cell.angle_alpha   90.00
_cell.angle_beta   90.00
_cell.angle_gamma   90.00
#
_symmetry.space_group_name_H-M   'P 1'
#
loop_
_entity.id
_entity.type
_entity.pdbx_description
1 polymer ?
#
loop_
_entity_poly.entity_id
_entity_poly.type
_entity_poly.pdbx_seq_one_letter_code
_entity_poly.pdbx_strand_id
1 'polypeptide(L)'
;MSEVYSSLVGGISRDHTETHEMSDTLEDIKSSIVRWWTAVNADKRPKPNPARMVTVQELPMYPDETPYYKEVQELPLPIQKEMALLRRATLQRFGNLGESYLNAEEKSKRFFDSAQEFKRFLQEDYGLLPKAAAITVGGLTGFFLGMRKSVFRRFLYSGMGLLTMTAFCYPYETIAVSRTAVEHSKLAWDNFVRSPEPPVYSAQANESPVSTAEQ
;
A
#
# COMPACT_ATOMS: atom_id res chain seq x y z
N MET A 1 18.95 -18.31 14.87
CA MET A 1 18.02 -17.15 14.77
C MET A 1 18.66 -15.88 15.36
N SER A 2 19.96 -15.64 15.11
CA SER A 2 20.72 -14.52 15.73
C SER A 2 21.45 -13.62 14.73
N GLU A 3 21.49 -13.95 13.43
CA GLU A 3 22.21 -13.17 12.41
C GLU A 3 21.36 -12.09 11.72
N VAL A 4 20.04 -12.08 11.92
CA VAL A 4 19.14 -11.11 11.27
C VAL A 4 19.13 -9.75 12.00
N TYR A 5 19.58 -9.69 13.25
CA TYR A 5 19.52 -8.48 14.08
C TYR A 5 20.68 -7.50 13.85
N SER A 6 21.82 -7.94 13.31
CA SER A 6 23.02 -7.09 13.19
C SER A 6 23.01 -6.15 11.98
N SER A 7 22.22 -6.44 10.93
CA SER A 7 22.17 -5.59 9.73
C SER A 7 21.26 -4.36 9.85
N LEU A 8 20.51 -4.19 10.94
CA LEU A 8 19.50 -3.12 11.04
C LEU A 8 19.95 -1.88 11.84
N VAL A 9 21.17 -1.87 12.39
CA VAL A 9 21.68 -0.77 13.25
C VAL A 9 22.74 0.10 12.54
N GLY A 10 23.12 -0.21 11.30
CA GLY A 10 24.14 0.54 10.55
C GLY A 10 23.65 1.78 9.79
N GLY A 11 22.36 2.14 9.84
CA GLY A 11 21.75 3.10 8.92
C GLY A 11 21.38 4.48 9.48
N ILE A 12 21.82 4.84 10.69
CA ILE A 12 21.35 6.06 11.37
C ILE A 12 22.49 7.09 11.45
N SER A 13 22.82 7.77 10.34
CA SER A 13 23.60 9.03 10.39
C SER A 13 23.70 9.84 9.08
N ARG A 14 22.71 9.81 8.17
CA ARG A 14 22.76 10.61 6.92
C ARG A 14 21.38 11.14 6.48
N ASP A 15 20.70 11.94 7.30
CA ASP A 15 19.32 12.39 6.97
C ASP A 15 19.20 13.86 6.51
N HIS A 16 20.31 14.53 6.17
CA HIS A 16 20.26 15.90 5.62
C HIS A 16 20.92 16.09 4.26
N THR A 17 21.76 15.16 3.81
CA THR A 17 22.37 15.20 2.47
C THR A 17 21.56 14.42 1.43
N GLU A 18 20.76 13.42 1.85
CA GLU A 18 20.05 12.52 0.94
C GLU A 18 18.82 13.13 0.28
N THR A 19 18.15 14.11 0.91
CA THR A 19 16.94 14.74 0.34
C THR A 19 17.24 15.60 -0.88
N HIS A 20 18.41 16.25 -0.92
CA HIS A 20 18.90 17.00 -2.09
C HIS A 20 19.37 16.06 -3.21
N GLU A 21 20.04 14.95 -2.87
CA GLU A 21 20.48 13.96 -3.87
C GLU A 21 19.28 13.24 -4.51
N MET A 22 18.23 12.94 -3.73
CA MET A 22 16.99 12.36 -4.22
C MET A 22 16.18 13.32 -5.09
N SER A 23 16.25 14.63 -4.87
CA SER A 23 15.60 15.59 -5.77
C SER A 23 16.32 15.68 -7.11
N ASP A 24 17.66 15.73 -7.10
CA ASP A 24 18.47 15.87 -8.31
C ASP A 24 18.37 14.62 -9.19
N THR A 25 18.41 13.43 -8.58
CA THR A 25 18.19 12.15 -9.29
C THR A 25 16.77 12.04 -9.85
N LEU A 26 15.77 12.57 -9.16
CA LEU A 26 14.38 12.57 -9.64
C LEU A 26 14.19 13.53 -10.81
N GLU A 27 14.82 14.70 -10.78
CA GLU A 27 14.80 15.66 -11.89
C GLU A 27 15.50 15.09 -13.14
N ASP A 28 16.60 14.37 -12.96
CA ASP A 28 17.35 13.74 -14.06
C ASP A 28 16.58 12.55 -14.69
N ILE A 29 15.86 11.79 -13.87
CA ILE A 29 14.95 10.73 -14.35
C ILE A 29 13.77 11.34 -15.11
N LYS A 30 13.16 12.42 -14.59
CA LYS A 30 12.07 13.12 -15.28
C LYS A 30 12.54 13.67 -16.63
N SER A 31 13.70 14.32 -16.67
CA SER A 31 14.25 14.90 -17.91
C SER A 31 14.54 13.81 -18.95
N SER A 32 15.07 12.66 -18.52
CA SER A 32 15.34 11.50 -19.36
C SER A 32 14.07 10.89 -19.95
N ILE A 33 13.01 10.76 -19.13
CA ILE A 33 11.71 10.26 -19.59
C ILE A 33 11.09 11.21 -20.60
N VAL A 34 11.10 12.53 -20.34
CA VAL A 34 10.57 13.54 -21.27
C VAL A 34 11.34 13.54 -22.59
N ARG A 35 12.67 13.45 -22.55
CA ARG A 35 13.51 13.38 -23.75
C ARG A 35 13.26 12.11 -24.56
N TRP A 36 13.04 10.98 -23.89
CA TRP A 36 12.66 9.74 -24.56
C TRP A 36 11.25 9.83 -25.16
N TRP A 37 10.27 10.35 -24.41
CA TRP A 37 8.88 10.45 -24.85
C TRP A 37 8.73 11.38 -26.06
N THR A 38 9.49 12.48 -26.07
CA THR A 38 9.60 13.37 -27.23
C THR A 38 10.31 12.71 -28.41
N ALA A 39 11.34 11.89 -28.18
CA ALA A 39 12.02 11.14 -29.26
C ALA A 39 11.14 10.03 -29.87
N VAL A 40 10.27 9.41 -29.08
CA VAL A 40 9.31 8.39 -29.56
C VAL A 40 8.17 9.01 -30.36
N ASN A 41 7.71 10.20 -29.97
CA ASN A 41 6.65 10.92 -30.69
C ASN A 41 7.19 11.90 -31.74
N ALA A 42 8.50 11.99 -31.91
CA ALA A 42 9.10 12.74 -32.99
C ALA A 42 8.72 12.06 -34.31
N ASP A 43 7.81 12.71 -35.05
CA ASP A 43 7.40 12.28 -36.37
C ASP A 43 8.61 12.38 -37.33
N LYS A 44 9.30 11.24 -37.54
CA LYS A 44 10.43 11.12 -38.48
C LYS A 44 9.97 10.85 -39.91
N ARG A 45 8.69 11.01 -40.24
CA ARG A 45 8.23 10.86 -41.62
C ARG A 45 8.87 11.99 -42.44
N PRO A 46 9.44 11.69 -43.63
CA PRO A 46 9.91 12.75 -44.51
C PRO A 46 8.73 13.64 -44.88
N LYS A 47 8.85 14.96 -44.68
CA LYS A 47 7.83 15.92 -45.11
C LYS A 47 7.60 15.74 -46.62
N PRO A 48 6.36 15.51 -47.09
CA PRO A 48 6.13 15.21 -48.50
C PRO A 48 6.59 16.38 -49.38
N ASN A 49 7.42 16.07 -50.37
CA ASN A 49 7.84 17.02 -51.39
C ASN A 49 6.62 17.39 -52.25
N PRO A 50 6.23 18.67 -52.36
CA PRO A 50 5.04 19.09 -53.12
C PRO A 50 5.12 18.76 -54.61
N ALA A 51 6.31 18.51 -55.15
CA ALA A 51 6.51 18.09 -56.54
C ALA A 51 6.20 16.59 -56.80
N ARG A 52 5.94 15.80 -55.76
CA ARG A 52 5.66 14.35 -55.83
C ARG A 52 4.36 14.00 -55.12
N MET A 53 3.36 14.88 -55.20
CA MET A 53 2.00 14.61 -54.74
C MET A 53 1.21 13.95 -55.88
N VAL A 54 0.74 12.73 -55.63
CA VAL A 54 -0.02 11.90 -56.57
C VAL A 54 -1.43 11.74 -56.01
N THR A 55 -2.46 11.77 -56.86
CA THR A 55 -3.86 11.66 -56.40
C THR A 55 -4.14 10.25 -55.87
N VAL A 56 -5.07 10.11 -54.92
CA VAL A 56 -5.38 8.84 -54.21
C VAL A 56 -5.67 7.67 -55.16
N GLN A 57 -6.06 7.96 -56.40
CA GLN A 57 -6.46 6.99 -57.41
C GLN A 57 -5.28 6.43 -58.23
N GLU A 58 -4.12 7.08 -58.20
CA GLU A 58 -2.89 6.64 -58.89
C GLU A 58 -1.92 5.88 -57.96
N LEU A 59 -2.35 5.59 -56.72
CA LEU A 59 -1.58 4.77 -55.79
C LEU A 59 -1.90 3.29 -56.05
N PRO A 60 -1.00 2.50 -56.65
CA PRO A 60 -1.22 1.06 -56.75
C PRO A 60 -1.36 0.50 -55.33
N MET A 61 -2.51 -0.09 -55.01
CA MET A 61 -2.83 -0.51 -53.64
C MET A 61 -1.87 -1.59 -53.12
N TYR A 62 -1.29 -2.37 -54.04
CA TYR A 62 -0.14 -3.23 -53.79
C TYR A 62 0.70 -3.30 -55.08
N PRO A 63 2.04 -3.15 -55.02
CA PRO A 63 2.89 -3.56 -56.13
C PRO A 63 2.82 -5.10 -56.25
N ASP A 64 2.57 -5.62 -57.45
CA ASP A 64 2.47 -7.06 -57.75
C ASP A 64 3.84 -7.77 -57.76
N GLU A 65 4.90 -7.00 -57.57
CA GLU A 65 6.27 -7.48 -57.44
C GLU A 65 6.57 -7.76 -55.97
N THR A 66 6.72 -9.05 -55.67
CA THR A 66 7.16 -9.53 -54.36
C THR A 66 8.48 -8.85 -54.01
N PRO A 67 8.53 -8.00 -52.96
CA PRO A 67 9.79 -7.39 -52.58
C PRO A 67 10.74 -8.53 -52.18
N TYR A 68 11.89 -8.61 -52.84
CA TYR A 68 12.99 -9.45 -52.40
C TYR A 68 13.43 -8.94 -51.02
N TYR A 69 12.87 -9.56 -49.98
CA TYR A 69 13.31 -9.35 -48.62
C TYR A 69 14.67 -10.02 -48.50
N LYS A 70 15.74 -9.22 -48.48
CA LYS A 70 16.97 -9.71 -47.89
C LYS A 70 16.71 -9.65 -46.39
N GLU A 71 16.47 -10.81 -45.78
CA GLU A 71 16.48 -10.94 -44.32
C GLU A 71 17.87 -10.53 -43.84
N VAL A 72 18.05 -9.23 -43.62
CA VAL A 72 19.22 -8.71 -42.93
C VAL A 72 19.07 -9.27 -41.53
N GLN A 73 19.94 -10.21 -41.19
CA GLN A 73 20.09 -10.72 -39.84
C GLN A 73 20.44 -9.51 -38.96
N GLU A 74 19.42 -8.85 -38.41
CA GLU A 74 19.58 -7.71 -37.53
C GLU A 74 20.36 -8.22 -36.33
N LEU A 75 21.63 -7.83 -36.24
CA LEU A 75 22.47 -8.13 -35.10
C LEU A 75 21.75 -7.54 -33.89
N PRO A 76 21.29 -8.37 -32.93
CA PRO A 76 20.30 -7.93 -31.95
C PRO A 76 20.85 -6.73 -31.19
N LEU A 77 20.13 -5.61 -31.31
CA LEU A 77 20.50 -4.38 -30.61
C LEU A 77 20.64 -4.69 -29.12
N PRO A 78 21.58 -4.05 -28.40
CA PRO A 78 21.83 -4.35 -26.99
C PRO A 78 20.55 -4.32 -26.14
N ILE A 79 19.64 -3.39 -26.42
CA ILE A 79 18.34 -3.27 -25.73
C ILE A 79 17.42 -4.49 -25.96
N GLN A 80 17.40 -5.06 -27.16
CA GLN A 80 16.59 -6.26 -27.44
C GLN A 80 17.13 -7.48 -26.69
N LYS A 81 18.45 -7.57 -26.48
CA LYS A 81 19.07 -8.61 -25.66
C LYS A 81 18.67 -8.47 -24.19
N GLU A 82 18.64 -7.25 -23.66
CA GLU A 82 18.21 -6.96 -22.29
C GLU A 82 16.73 -7.31 -22.07
N MET A 83 15.84 -6.92 -22.99
CA MET A 83 14.42 -7.28 -22.90
C MET A 83 14.19 -8.80 -23.02
N ALA A 84 14.97 -9.48 -23.86
CA ALA A 84 14.92 -10.92 -24.00
C ALA A 84 15.43 -11.63 -22.73
N LEU A 85 16.48 -11.10 -22.09
CA LEU A 85 16.99 -11.60 -20.81
C LEU A 85 15.97 -11.40 -19.70
N LEU A 86 15.39 -10.20 -19.61
CA LEU A 86 14.34 -9.90 -18.63
C LEU A 86 13.16 -10.84 -18.80
N ARG A 87 12.66 -11.01 -20.03
CA ARG A 87 11.56 -11.95 -20.33
C ARG A 87 11.91 -13.37 -19.90
N ARG A 88 13.12 -13.85 -20.20
CA ARG A 88 13.56 -15.21 -19.82
C ARG A 88 13.67 -15.36 -18.31
N ALA A 89 14.26 -14.40 -17.61
CA ALA A 89 14.39 -14.40 -16.15
C ALA A 89 13.01 -14.34 -15.46
N THR A 90 12.12 -13.50 -15.97
CA THR A 90 10.74 -13.38 -15.51
C THR A 90 9.99 -14.70 -15.72
N LEU A 91 10.01 -15.26 -16.94
CA LEU A 91 9.35 -16.54 -17.23
C LEU A 91 9.92 -17.70 -16.40
N GLN A 92 11.24 -17.74 -16.17
CA GLN A 92 11.87 -18.75 -15.33
C GLN A 92 11.43 -18.63 -13.86
N ARG A 93 11.26 -17.40 -13.35
CA ARG A 93 10.76 -17.16 -11.99
C ARG A 93 9.28 -17.48 -11.85
N PHE A 94 8.47 -17.15 -12.86
CA PHE A 94 7.04 -17.45 -12.88
C PHE A 94 6.74 -18.93 -13.12
N GLY A 95 7.58 -19.64 -13.88
CA GLY A 95 7.44 -21.09 -14.11
C GLY A 95 7.52 -21.89 -12.82
N ASN A 96 8.46 -21.57 -11.92
CA ASN A 96 8.54 -22.19 -10.59
C ASN A 96 7.36 -21.86 -9.67
N LEU A 97 6.72 -20.70 -9.86
CA LEU A 97 5.49 -20.32 -9.15
C LEU A 97 4.26 -21.07 -9.68
N GLY A 98 4.26 -21.49 -10.95
CA GLY A 98 3.18 -22.22 -11.59
C GLY A 98 2.91 -23.60 -10.97
N GLU A 99 3.95 -24.35 -10.58
CA GLU A 99 3.77 -25.64 -9.88
C GLU A 99 3.15 -25.47 -8.48
N SER A 100 3.46 -24.36 -7.82
CA SER A 100 2.82 -24.00 -6.55
C SER A 100 1.34 -23.63 -6.76
N TYR A 101 0.99 -23.14 -7.95
CA TYR A 101 -0.35 -22.68 -8.31
C TYR A 101 -1.33 -23.84 -8.55
N LEU A 102 -0.88 -24.94 -9.16
CA LEU A 102 -1.71 -26.15 -9.31
C LEU A 102 -2.08 -26.76 -7.94
N ASN A 103 -1.10 -26.82 -7.03
CA ASN A 103 -1.34 -27.22 -5.64
C ASN A 103 -2.20 -26.19 -4.87
N ALA A 104 -2.13 -24.91 -5.24
CA ALA A 104 -2.98 -23.87 -4.68
C ALA A 104 -4.42 -23.94 -5.22
N GLU A 105 -4.65 -24.40 -6.45
CA GLU A 105 -5.99 -24.60 -7.01
C GLU A 105 -6.77 -25.71 -6.28
N GLU A 106 -6.11 -26.80 -5.89
CA GLU A 106 -6.78 -27.82 -5.10
C GLU A 106 -7.10 -27.33 -3.68
N LYS A 107 -6.18 -26.57 -3.07
CA LYS A 107 -6.40 -25.95 -1.76
C LYS A 107 -7.45 -24.84 -1.81
N SER A 108 -7.54 -24.09 -2.90
CA SER A 108 -8.54 -23.03 -3.07
C SER A 108 -9.93 -23.62 -3.21
N LYS A 109 -10.10 -24.75 -3.94
CA LYS A 109 -11.38 -25.47 -4.00
C LYS A 109 -11.87 -25.88 -2.62
N ARG A 110 -11.01 -26.40 -1.75
CA ARG A 110 -11.36 -26.72 -0.35
C ARG A 110 -11.74 -25.49 0.45
N PHE A 111 -11.11 -24.36 0.19
CA PHE A 111 -11.43 -23.07 0.81
C PHE A 111 -12.76 -22.51 0.31
N PHE A 112 -13.08 -22.70 -0.97
CA PHE A 112 -14.36 -22.29 -1.55
C PHE A 112 -15.51 -23.19 -1.10
N ASP A 113 -15.30 -24.49 -0.96
CA ASP A 113 -16.31 -25.41 -0.40
C ASP A 113 -16.63 -25.07 1.05
N SER A 114 -15.60 -24.87 1.88
CA SER A 114 -15.81 -24.43 3.26
C SER A 114 -16.44 -23.04 3.33
N ALA A 115 -16.04 -22.11 2.46
CA ALA A 115 -16.69 -20.81 2.35
C ALA A 115 -18.15 -20.90 1.88
N GLN A 116 -18.52 -21.92 1.10
CA GLN A 116 -19.89 -22.13 0.63
C GLN A 116 -20.80 -22.69 1.73
N GLU A 117 -20.28 -23.58 2.58
CA GLU A 117 -20.97 -24.00 3.81
C GLU A 117 -21.16 -22.82 4.76
N PHE A 118 -20.09 -22.05 5.03
CA PHE A 118 -20.19 -20.81 5.81
C PHE A 118 -21.19 -19.83 5.20
N LYS A 119 -21.23 -19.68 3.88
CA LYS A 119 -22.19 -18.82 3.19
C LYS A 119 -23.63 -19.23 3.47
N ARG A 120 -23.93 -20.53 3.54
CA ARG A 120 -25.26 -21.02 3.92
C ARG A 120 -25.62 -20.68 5.37
N PHE A 121 -24.68 -20.79 6.30
CA PHE A 121 -24.88 -20.37 7.70
C PHE A 121 -25.05 -18.84 7.82
N LEU A 122 -24.29 -18.05 7.06
CA LEU A 122 -24.42 -16.59 6.99
C LEU A 122 -25.74 -16.13 6.37
N GLN A 123 -26.38 -17.02 5.60
CA GLN A 123 -27.60 -16.78 4.83
C GLN A 123 -28.88 -16.99 5.68
N GLU A 124 -28.74 -17.53 6.89
CA GLU A 124 -29.84 -17.59 7.86
C GLU A 124 -29.86 -16.35 8.79
N ASP A 125 -28.72 -15.70 9.03
CA ASP A 125 -28.52 -14.56 9.95
C ASP A 125 -27.98 -13.28 9.26
N TYR A 126 -28.62 -12.88 8.17
CA TYR A 126 -28.09 -11.89 7.20
C TYR A 126 -27.78 -10.47 7.72
N GLY A 127 -28.26 -10.07 8.89
CA GLY A 127 -28.18 -8.67 9.33
C GLY A 127 -26.84 -8.24 9.93
N LEU A 128 -26.26 -9.08 10.80
CA LEU A 128 -25.12 -8.69 11.64
C LEU A 128 -23.78 -9.26 11.16
N LEU A 129 -23.76 -10.50 10.66
CA LEU A 129 -22.51 -11.19 10.34
C LEU A 129 -21.74 -10.54 9.17
N PRO A 130 -22.37 -10.15 8.06
CA PRO A 130 -21.65 -9.47 6.97
C PRO A 130 -21.10 -8.10 7.38
N LYS A 131 -21.81 -7.37 8.26
CA LYS A 131 -21.37 -6.08 8.77
C LYS A 131 -20.17 -6.22 9.72
N ALA A 132 -20.21 -7.20 10.61
CA ALA A 132 -19.09 -7.50 11.50
C ALA A 132 -17.87 -8.01 10.71
N ALA A 133 -18.08 -8.85 9.69
CA ALA A 133 -17.03 -9.32 8.81
C ALA A 133 -16.35 -8.18 8.03
N ALA A 134 -17.13 -7.23 7.52
CA ALA A 134 -16.56 -6.05 6.84
C ALA A 134 -15.67 -5.23 7.78
N ILE A 135 -16.09 -5.03 9.04
CA ILE A 135 -15.32 -4.32 10.05
C ILE A 135 -14.01 -5.06 10.37
N THR A 136 -14.05 -6.38 10.57
CA THR A 136 -12.84 -7.16 10.88
C THR A 136 -11.86 -7.18 9.72
N VAL A 137 -12.34 -7.30 8.47
CA VAL A 137 -11.47 -7.22 7.28
C VAL A 137 -10.85 -5.83 7.14
N GLY A 138 -11.61 -4.76 7.41
CA GLY A 138 -11.08 -3.38 7.43
C GLY A 138 -10.00 -3.17 8.49
N GLY A 139 -10.21 -3.67 9.71
CA GLY A 139 -9.23 -3.60 10.80
C GLY A 139 -7.97 -4.43 10.53
N LEU A 140 -8.13 -5.66 10.06
CA LEU A 140 -7.02 -6.55 9.72
C LEU A 140 -6.17 -5.96 8.59
N THR A 141 -6.82 -5.41 7.56
CA THR A 141 -6.15 -4.75 6.43
C THR A 141 -5.37 -3.52 6.90
N GLY A 142 -5.96 -2.70 7.78
CA GLY A 142 -5.28 -1.56 8.41
C GLY A 142 -4.09 -1.98 9.28
N PHE A 143 -4.22 -3.08 10.02
CA PHE A 143 -3.14 -3.63 10.85
C PHE A 143 -1.96 -4.13 10.01
N PHE A 144 -2.24 -4.88 8.93
CA PHE A 144 -1.20 -5.34 8.00
C PHE A 144 -0.48 -4.16 7.33
N LEU A 145 -1.20 -3.12 6.93
CA LEU A 145 -0.61 -1.92 6.34
C LEU A 145 0.28 -1.15 7.35
N GLY A 146 -0.06 -1.17 8.63
CA GLY A 146 0.70 -0.55 9.71
C GLY A 146 1.94 -1.33 10.16
N MET A 147 2.05 -2.63 9.83
CA MET A 147 3.05 -3.55 10.37
C MET A 147 4.50 -3.11 10.14
N ARG A 148 4.76 -2.40 9.03
CA ARG A 148 6.10 -1.92 8.64
C ARG A 148 6.57 -0.67 9.42
N LYS A 149 5.72 -0.06 10.25
CA LYS A 149 6.01 1.13 11.06
C LYS A 149 5.84 0.84 12.57
N SER A 150 6.20 1.83 13.40
CA SER A 150 6.10 1.80 14.88
C SER A 150 4.75 1.26 15.39
N VAL A 151 4.77 0.63 16.57
CA VAL A 151 3.60 0.05 17.25
C VAL A 151 2.42 1.02 17.34
N PHE A 152 2.67 2.31 17.57
CA PHE A 152 1.61 3.32 17.62
C PHE A 152 0.88 3.46 16.28
N ARG A 153 1.63 3.47 15.17
CA ARG A 153 1.02 3.54 13.82
C ARG A 153 0.22 2.27 13.52
N ARG A 154 0.63 1.10 14.01
CA ARG A 154 -0.15 -0.15 13.86
C ARG A 154 -1.55 -0.01 14.46
N PHE A 155 -1.64 0.55 15.67
CA PHE A 155 -2.94 0.80 16.31
C PHE A 155 -3.75 1.87 15.60
N LEU A 156 -3.12 2.97 15.16
CA LEU A 156 -3.84 4.01 14.41
C LEU A 156 -4.39 3.51 13.09
N TYR A 157 -3.61 2.78 12.29
CA TYR A 157 -4.07 2.26 10.99
C TYR A 157 -5.15 1.18 11.16
N SER A 158 -5.01 0.30 12.15
CA SER A 158 -6.05 -0.67 12.50
C SER A 158 -7.34 0.02 12.98
N GLY A 159 -7.20 0.99 13.88
CA GLY A 159 -8.31 1.79 14.39
C GLY A 159 -9.04 2.54 13.28
N MET A 160 -8.32 3.19 12.36
CA MET A 160 -8.91 3.85 11.20
C MET A 160 -9.63 2.86 10.27
N GLY A 161 -9.07 1.67 10.06
CA GLY A 161 -9.72 0.61 9.26
C GLY A 161 -11.03 0.12 9.89
N LEU A 162 -11.03 -0.09 11.21
CA LEU A 162 -12.24 -0.42 11.96
C LEU A 162 -13.27 0.72 11.91
N LEU A 163 -12.84 1.96 12.18
CA LEU A 163 -13.72 3.12 12.32
C LEU A 163 -14.38 3.48 10.98
N THR A 164 -13.63 3.44 9.88
CA THR A 164 -14.17 3.72 8.54
C THR A 164 -15.20 2.67 8.10
N MET A 165 -14.95 1.38 8.37
CA MET A 165 -15.92 0.33 8.06
C MET A 165 -17.15 0.37 8.98
N THR A 166 -16.96 0.63 10.28
CA THR A 166 -18.08 0.77 11.23
C THR A 166 -18.97 1.97 10.89
N ALA A 167 -18.37 3.12 10.55
CA ALA A 167 -19.13 4.30 10.15
C ALA A 167 -20.00 4.05 8.91
N PHE A 168 -19.50 3.25 7.96
CA PHE A 168 -20.24 2.88 6.76
C PHE A 168 -21.35 1.84 7.02
N CYS A 169 -21.09 0.83 7.86
CA CYS A 169 -22.06 -0.24 8.17
C CYS A 169 -23.12 0.14 9.22
N TYR A 170 -22.83 1.11 10.11
CA TYR A 170 -23.67 1.54 11.23
C TYR A 170 -23.67 3.08 11.41
N PRO A 171 -24.17 3.85 10.42
CA PRO A 171 -24.09 5.31 10.46
C PRO A 171 -24.87 5.93 11.63
N TYR A 172 -26.08 5.45 11.91
CA TYR A 172 -26.93 6.01 12.97
C TYR A 172 -26.37 5.77 14.37
N GLU A 173 -25.89 4.56 14.64
CA GLU A 173 -25.27 4.20 15.93
C GLU A 173 -23.94 4.95 16.12
N THR A 174 -23.14 5.07 15.05
CA THR A 174 -21.87 5.82 15.08
C THR A 174 -22.12 7.29 15.40
N ILE A 175 -23.16 7.91 14.83
CA ILE A 175 -23.51 9.31 15.12
C ILE A 175 -23.89 9.46 16.60
N ALA A 176 -24.74 8.58 17.14
CA ALA A 176 -25.16 8.64 18.54
C ALA A 176 -23.96 8.52 19.50
N VAL A 177 -23.08 7.54 19.26
CA VAL A 177 -21.86 7.33 20.07
C VAL A 177 -20.88 8.48 19.92
N SER A 178 -20.73 9.04 18.71
CA SER A 178 -19.82 10.17 18.49
C SER A 178 -20.27 11.42 19.25
N ARG A 179 -21.59 11.65 19.35
CA ARG A 179 -22.15 12.80 20.08
C ARG A 179 -21.89 12.68 21.58
N THR A 180 -22.21 11.53 22.16
CA THR A 180 -21.97 11.28 23.59
C THR A 180 -20.48 11.30 23.91
N ALA A 181 -19.62 10.75 23.05
CA ALA A 181 -18.18 10.81 23.21
C ALA A 181 -17.65 12.25 23.20
N VAL A 182 -18.18 13.12 22.34
CA VAL A 182 -17.81 14.55 22.29
C VAL A 182 -18.26 15.28 23.55
N GLU A 183 -19.46 15.01 24.06
CA GLU A 183 -19.95 15.63 25.29
C GLU A 183 -19.14 15.19 26.50
N HIS A 184 -18.90 13.89 26.67
CA HIS A 184 -18.09 13.36 27.77
C HIS A 184 -16.63 13.81 27.69
N SER A 185 -16.05 13.91 26.50
CA SER A 185 -14.67 14.38 26.35
C SER A 185 -14.52 15.86 26.68
N LYS A 186 -15.50 16.71 26.32
CA LYS A 186 -15.54 18.12 26.75
C LYS A 186 -15.63 18.24 28.27
N LEU A 187 -16.57 17.51 28.89
CA LEU A 187 -16.73 17.51 30.34
C LEU A 187 -15.47 17.01 31.06
N ALA A 188 -14.87 15.93 30.57
CA ALA A 188 -13.62 15.42 31.13
C ALA A 188 -12.50 16.47 31.00
N TRP A 189 -12.36 17.09 29.84
CA TRP A 189 -11.38 18.14 29.61
C TRP A 189 -11.56 19.34 30.53
N ASP A 190 -12.79 19.83 30.66
CA ASP A 190 -13.11 20.95 31.55
C ASP A 190 -12.79 20.62 33.01
N ASN A 191 -13.08 19.38 33.44
CA ASN A 191 -12.71 18.89 34.76
C ASN A 191 -11.19 18.79 34.95
N PHE A 192 -10.43 18.38 33.93
CA PHE A 192 -8.96 18.36 33.99
C PHE A 192 -8.38 19.77 34.10
N VAL A 193 -8.87 20.72 33.30
CA VAL A 193 -8.42 22.12 33.33
C VAL A 193 -8.75 22.78 34.67
N ARG A 194 -9.88 22.40 35.28
CA ARG A 194 -10.34 22.94 36.57
C ARG A 194 -9.86 22.14 37.77
N SER A 195 -9.04 21.09 37.57
CA SER A 195 -8.56 20.25 38.66
C SER A 195 -7.71 21.10 39.62
N PRO A 196 -8.06 21.18 40.91
CA PRO A 196 -7.24 21.88 41.89
C PRO A 196 -5.85 21.23 41.96
N GLU A 197 -4.82 22.03 42.25
CA GLU A 197 -3.48 21.51 42.49
C GLU A 197 -3.53 20.47 43.62
N PRO A 198 -2.74 19.37 43.51
CA PRO A 198 -2.70 18.37 44.56
C PRO A 198 -2.26 19.04 45.87
N PRO A 199 -2.89 18.71 47.02
CA PRO A 199 -2.42 19.22 48.29
C PRO A 199 -0.96 18.83 48.46
N VAL A 200 -0.11 19.82 48.76
CA VAL A 200 1.31 19.58 49.07
C VAL A 200 1.36 18.60 50.24
N TYR A 201 1.77 17.36 49.98
CA TYR A 201 2.00 16.39 51.05
C TYR A 201 3.30 16.79 51.74
N SER A 202 3.20 17.67 52.73
CA SER A 202 4.30 17.95 53.63
C SER A 202 4.64 16.65 54.36
N ALA A 203 5.81 16.09 54.08
CA ALA A 203 6.38 14.90 54.73
C ALA A 203 6.78 15.15 56.20
N GLN A 204 5.99 15.94 56.94
CA GLN A 204 6.27 16.31 58.32
C GLN A 204 4.99 16.21 59.17
N ALA A 205 4.50 14.99 59.31
CA ALA A 205 3.68 14.59 60.44
C ALA A 205 4.09 13.16 60.88
N ASN A 206 5.40 12.96 61.00
CA ASN A 206 5.92 12.01 61.96
C ASN A 206 5.97 12.74 63.31
N GLU A 207 5.68 12.03 64.38
CA GLU A 207 5.73 12.45 65.79
C GLU A 207 4.42 12.96 66.39
N SER A 208 3.59 12.01 66.82
CA SER A 208 2.99 12.07 68.15
C SER A 208 2.83 10.64 68.71
N PRO A 209 3.02 10.46 70.02
CA PRO A 209 3.77 9.32 70.55
C PRO A 209 2.89 8.13 70.91
N VAL A 210 3.54 6.96 70.87
CA VAL A 210 3.26 5.83 71.75
C VAL A 210 3.20 6.33 73.20
N SER A 211 2.05 6.24 73.85
CA SER A 211 1.97 6.15 75.31
C SER A 211 0.93 5.10 75.72
N THR A 212 1.46 3.93 76.04
CA THR A 212 0.88 2.92 76.93
C THR A 212 0.40 3.53 78.25
N ALA A 213 -0.79 3.16 78.74
CA ALA A 213 -1.06 2.91 80.17
C ALA A 213 -2.48 2.36 80.36
N GLU A 214 -2.55 1.21 81.03
CA GLU A 214 -3.74 0.54 81.54
C GLU A 214 -4.55 1.40 82.52
N GLN A 215 -5.87 1.23 82.53
CA GLN A 215 -6.66 0.88 83.71
C GLN A 215 -8.06 0.39 83.30
#